data_AF-A0A4S8KPX2-F1
#
_entry.id   AF-A0A4S8KPX2-F1
#
_cell.length_a   1.000
_cell.length_b   1.000
_cell.length_c   1.000
_cell.angle_alpha   90.00
_cell.angle_beta   90.00
_cell.angle_gamma   90.00
#
_symmetry.space_group_name_H-M   'P 1'
#
loop_
_entity.id
_entity.type
_entity.pdbx_description
1 polymer ?
#
loop_
_entity_poly.entity_id
_entity_poly.type
_entity_poly.pdbx_seq_one_letter_code
_entity_poly.pdbx_strand_id
1 'polypeptide(L)'
;MPSFSNFFLVCACITLLRSFDSSSFVSASPVPEMLASSGLKARKIPGGYSIPFKRTKGNLGRREARNTKRRGAGGMRRAVSGETGLGDNSDLLYTVPVEIGGVVTAAHLDTGSSDLWITSDACTATSCNGAATATRYTMSTFNDSGSSVVMQFGDSATGTSASGPIGFDTATVAGIAIQNQVFSAVNTTDNTVVKYGAAGIFGLSFPSGSKIQEAIVTDRSGSLAEKTDDFVTGTYQYGPLLARIAMTNALDMPMFAIELQRATIDVGGQDGVLTVGTLPEGVDNSSLTWVPVRLYKPDEGGLRAPTFAPDEVYPFRWEIDIDGVFLDGKRVADSTVPANGVSPSGISALIDTGNSLLRGPSDVVNNIPSSLALIPDNATRFFFYC
;
A
#
# COMPACT_ATOMS: atom_id res chain seq x y z
N MET A 1 -29.81 20.78 -3.45
CA MET A 1 -29.24 19.42 -3.30
C MET A 1 -27.75 19.55 -3.58
N PRO A 2 -26.85 19.29 -2.61
CA PRO A 2 -25.42 19.20 -2.90
C PRO A 2 -25.08 17.80 -3.44
N SER A 3 -24.15 17.80 -4.39
CA SER A 3 -23.69 16.65 -5.17
C SER A 3 -23.00 15.56 -4.34
N PHE A 4 -23.26 14.31 -4.71
CA PHE A 4 -22.29 13.20 -4.66
C PHE A 4 -21.48 13.23 -5.99
N SER A 5 -20.24 12.76 -6.12
CA SER A 5 -19.17 12.52 -5.13
C SER A 5 -17.83 12.79 -5.80
N ASN A 6 -16.83 13.29 -5.07
CA ASN A 6 -15.52 13.70 -5.64
C ASN A 6 -14.35 12.81 -5.19
N PHE A 7 -14.63 11.59 -4.75
CA PHE A 7 -13.63 10.67 -4.20
C PHE A 7 -13.33 9.52 -5.15
N PHE A 8 -12.04 9.24 -5.36
CA PHE A 8 -11.61 8.00 -5.99
C PHE A 8 -11.40 6.94 -4.91
N LEU A 9 -12.15 5.84 -5.01
CA LEU A 9 -12.09 4.72 -4.07
C LEU A 9 -11.45 3.50 -4.71
N VAL A 10 -10.33 3.04 -4.15
CA VAL A 10 -9.71 1.75 -4.46
C VAL A 10 -10.00 0.79 -3.31
N CYS A 11 -10.86 -0.21 -3.53
CA CYS A 11 -11.09 -1.31 -2.59
C CYS A 11 -10.30 -2.55 -3.00
N ALA A 12 -9.53 -3.10 -2.06
CA ALA A 12 -8.53 -4.13 -2.34
C ALA A 12 -8.65 -5.30 -1.36
N CYS A 13 -9.13 -6.45 -1.84
CA CYS A 13 -9.29 -7.66 -1.03
C CYS A 13 -7.98 -8.46 -0.96
N ILE A 14 -7.37 -8.54 0.23
CA ILE A 14 -6.17 -9.34 0.49
C ILE A 14 -6.59 -10.78 0.80
N THR A 15 -6.91 -11.55 -0.24
CA THR A 15 -7.07 -13.00 -0.10
C THR A 15 -5.71 -13.70 -0.20
N LEU A 16 -5.05 -13.89 0.94
CA LEU A 16 -3.79 -14.63 1.04
C LEU A 16 -4.02 -16.04 1.58
N LEU A 17 -4.10 -16.99 0.64
CA LEU A 17 -3.91 -18.43 0.83
C LEU A 17 -4.88 -19.18 1.76
N ARG A 18 -4.92 -20.50 1.60
CA ARG A 18 -5.72 -21.38 2.47
C ARG A 18 -5.13 -21.44 3.88
N SER A 19 -5.99 -21.80 4.82
CA SER A 19 -5.72 -21.88 6.26
C SER A 19 -4.44 -22.66 6.60
N PHE A 20 -3.39 -21.94 7.01
CA PHE A 20 -2.27 -22.52 7.76
C PHE A 20 -2.70 -22.79 9.21
N ASP A 21 -2.07 -23.79 9.84
CA ASP A 21 -2.45 -24.25 11.18
C ASP A 21 -2.26 -23.16 12.25
N SER A 22 -3.21 -23.10 13.19
CA SER A 22 -3.43 -21.95 14.09
C SER A 22 -2.47 -21.85 15.28
N SER A 23 -1.45 -22.70 15.32
CA SER A 23 -0.61 -22.98 16.49
C SER A 23 0.61 -22.06 16.66
N SER A 24 0.93 -21.21 15.67
CA SER A 24 2.17 -20.38 15.66
C SER A 24 1.96 -18.88 15.34
N PHE A 25 0.72 -18.40 15.22
CA PHE A 25 0.44 -17.01 14.80
C PHE A 25 0.82 -15.95 15.83
N VAL A 26 1.61 -14.95 15.40
CA VAL A 26 1.78 -13.68 16.11
C VAL A 26 0.47 -12.88 16.06
N SER A 27 -0.02 -12.40 17.20
CA SER A 27 -1.31 -11.72 17.29
C SER A 27 -1.24 -10.29 16.75
N ALA A 28 -1.91 -10.02 15.62
CA ALA A 28 -2.36 -8.65 15.34
C ALA A 28 -3.24 -8.21 16.50
N SER A 29 -2.93 -7.06 17.07
CA SER A 29 -3.64 -6.53 18.22
C SER A 29 -4.16 -5.14 17.86
N PRO A 30 -5.45 -4.83 18.15
CA PRO A 30 -5.83 -3.43 18.34
C PRO A 30 -4.95 -2.83 19.44
N VAL A 31 -4.85 -1.51 19.54
CA VAL A 31 -4.15 -0.85 20.65
C VAL A 31 -5.11 -0.51 21.81
N PRO A 32 -5.17 -1.32 22.89
CA PRO A 32 -5.59 -0.87 24.21
C PRO A 32 -4.37 -0.54 25.11
N GLU A 33 -4.54 0.50 25.93
CA GLU A 33 -3.76 0.81 27.14
C GLU A 33 -2.25 1.11 27.10
N MET A 34 -1.50 0.94 26.00
CA MET A 34 -0.15 1.55 25.92
C MET A 34 -0.14 3.08 25.91
N LEU A 35 -1.29 3.72 25.59
CA LEU A 35 -1.48 5.18 25.62
C LEU A 35 -1.71 5.77 27.04
N ALA A 36 -1.60 4.96 28.10
CA ALA A 36 -1.75 5.44 29.48
C ALA A 36 -0.43 5.88 30.14
N SER A 37 0.73 5.48 29.62
CA SER A 37 2.05 5.80 30.20
C SER A 37 2.83 6.86 29.42
N SER A 38 2.58 7.03 28.12
CA SER A 38 3.11 8.14 27.32
C SER A 38 2.08 9.27 27.26
N GLY A 39 2.43 10.43 27.82
CA GLY A 39 1.60 11.64 27.82
C GLY A 39 1.50 12.33 26.46
N LEU A 40 1.09 11.58 25.43
CA LEU A 40 0.95 12.00 24.03
C LEU A 40 -0.18 13.03 23.87
N LYS A 41 0.14 14.29 24.21
CA LYS A 41 -0.55 15.45 23.63
C LYS A 41 -0.31 15.44 22.12
N ALA A 42 -1.30 15.88 21.35
CA ALA A 42 -1.21 16.01 19.89
C ALA A 42 0.09 16.72 19.48
N ARG A 43 1.04 15.96 18.90
CA ARG A 43 2.37 16.46 18.56
C ARG A 43 2.27 17.21 17.24
N LYS A 44 2.25 18.54 17.32
CA LYS A 44 2.24 19.43 16.15
C LYS A 44 3.51 19.17 15.33
N ILE A 45 3.36 18.65 14.12
CA ILE A 45 4.49 18.43 13.19
C ILE A 45 4.97 19.80 12.70
N PRO A 46 6.28 20.14 12.85
CA PRO A 46 6.82 21.37 12.28
C PRO A 46 6.74 21.32 10.75
N GLY A 47 6.12 22.32 10.13
CA GLY A 47 5.88 22.34 8.67
C GLY A 47 4.40 22.30 8.27
N GLY A 48 3.51 21.89 9.19
CA GLY A 48 2.07 22.20 9.07
C GLY A 48 1.20 21.12 8.41
N TYR A 49 0.89 20.06 9.15
CA TYR A 49 -0.41 19.38 9.10
C TYR A 49 -0.82 18.97 10.53
N SER A 50 -2.10 19.08 10.85
CA SER A 50 -2.67 18.62 12.12
C SER A 50 -3.50 17.36 11.88
N ILE A 51 -2.89 16.18 12.03
CA ILE A 51 -3.55 14.88 11.80
C ILE A 51 -4.57 14.62 12.92
N PRO A 52 -5.89 14.59 12.64
CA PRO A 52 -6.89 14.29 13.65
C PRO A 52 -7.03 12.76 13.78
N PHE A 53 -6.47 12.17 14.84
CA PHE A 53 -6.86 10.82 15.26
C PHE A 53 -8.31 10.83 15.77
N LYS A 54 -9.28 10.73 14.85
CA LYS A 54 -10.68 10.46 15.17
C LYS A 54 -10.79 9.01 15.63
N ARG A 55 -10.75 8.79 16.95
CA ARG A 55 -11.20 7.52 17.52
C ARG A 55 -12.72 7.53 17.60
N THR A 56 -13.37 7.13 16.52
CA THR A 56 -14.83 7.18 16.35
C THR A 56 -15.54 6.25 17.35
N LYS A 57 -15.83 6.76 18.56
CA LYS A 57 -16.77 6.13 19.49
C LYS A 57 -18.18 6.30 18.94
N GLY A 58 -18.60 5.37 18.09
CA GLY A 58 -19.96 5.33 17.57
C GLY A 58 -20.99 5.39 18.70
N ASN A 59 -21.78 6.46 18.74
CA ASN A 59 -22.88 6.63 19.69
C ASN A 59 -24.04 5.72 19.27
N LEU A 60 -23.97 4.45 19.65
CA LEU A 60 -25.11 3.54 19.56
C LEU A 60 -26.31 4.14 20.33
N GLY A 61 -27.38 4.40 19.59
CA GLY A 61 -28.57 5.06 20.10
C GLY A 61 -29.17 4.34 21.30
N ARG A 62 -29.35 5.06 22.40
CA ARG A 62 -29.98 4.59 23.64
C ARG A 62 -31.46 4.26 23.40
N ARG A 63 -31.79 3.01 23.04
CA ARG A 63 -33.14 2.41 23.19
C ARG A 63 -33.07 0.87 23.27
N GLU A 64 -33.91 0.32 24.15
CA GLU A 64 -34.20 -1.11 24.35
C GLU A 64 -33.04 -2.04 24.78
N ALA A 65 -32.58 -1.87 26.03
CA ALA A 65 -31.93 -2.95 26.76
C ALA A 65 -32.96 -4.04 27.14
N ARG A 66 -33.11 -5.09 26.32
CA ARG A 66 -33.89 -6.31 26.65
C ARG A 66 -33.00 -7.53 26.91
N ASN A 67 -32.46 -7.54 28.13
CA ASN A 67 -32.13 -8.69 28.98
C ASN A 67 -32.04 -10.09 28.30
N THR A 68 -30.93 -10.38 27.62
CA THR A 68 -30.48 -11.76 27.36
C THR A 68 -29.40 -12.15 28.36
N LYS A 69 -29.63 -13.24 29.09
CA LYS A 69 -28.80 -13.68 30.21
C LYS A 69 -27.39 -14.05 29.76
N ARG A 70 -26.41 -13.67 30.59
CA ARG A 70 -25.04 -14.23 30.60
C ARG A 70 -25.07 -15.75 30.47
N ARG A 71 -24.45 -16.28 29.40
CA ARG A 71 -23.82 -17.60 29.38
C ARG A 71 -22.33 -17.35 29.10
N GLY A 72 -21.45 -17.99 29.86
CA GLY A 72 -20.02 -17.70 29.83
C GLY A 72 -19.24 -18.53 28.81
N ALA A 73 -17.94 -18.24 28.72
CA ALA A 73 -16.87 -19.03 28.11
C ALA A 73 -16.98 -19.29 26.59
N GLY A 74 -16.41 -18.35 25.83
CA GLY A 74 -16.01 -18.51 24.44
C GLY A 74 -15.24 -17.25 24.03
N GLY A 75 -13.92 -17.34 23.90
CA GLY A 75 -13.06 -16.19 23.59
C GLY A 75 -13.22 -15.74 22.14
N MET A 76 -14.33 -15.05 21.85
CA MET A 76 -14.58 -14.48 20.51
C MET A 76 -13.52 -13.42 20.23
N ARG A 77 -12.57 -13.74 19.33
CA ARG A 77 -11.58 -12.79 18.83
C ARG A 77 -12.33 -11.56 18.34
N ARG A 78 -11.99 -10.40 18.90
CA ARG A 78 -12.62 -9.14 18.51
C ARG A 78 -12.08 -8.78 17.13
N ALA A 79 -12.96 -8.81 16.13
CA ALA A 79 -12.65 -8.37 14.78
C ALA A 79 -11.94 -7.01 14.79
N VAL A 80 -10.87 -6.90 14.00
CA VAL A 80 -9.96 -5.77 13.95
C VAL A 80 -10.23 -4.98 12.67
N SER A 81 -10.43 -3.68 12.84
CA SER A 81 -10.46 -2.72 11.75
C SER A 81 -9.97 -1.37 12.26
N GLY A 82 -9.62 -0.49 11.33
CA GLY A 82 -9.10 0.83 11.63
C GLY A 82 -9.12 1.75 10.42
N GLU A 83 -8.98 3.04 10.69
CA GLU A 83 -8.95 4.11 9.69
C GLU A 83 -7.82 5.09 10.02
N THR A 84 -7.27 5.73 9.00
CA THR A 84 -6.39 6.89 9.15
C THR A 84 -6.58 7.85 8.00
N GLY A 85 -6.57 9.15 8.30
CA GLY A 85 -6.50 10.17 7.25
C GLY A 85 -5.20 10.05 6.45
N LEU A 86 -5.29 10.45 5.18
CA LEU A 86 -4.15 10.67 4.31
C LEU A 86 -3.66 12.11 4.45
N GLY A 87 -2.48 12.39 3.91
CA GLY A 87 -2.03 13.75 3.60
C GLY A 87 -1.77 13.88 2.10
N ASP A 88 -2.27 14.96 1.49
CA ASP A 88 -2.02 15.27 0.08
C ASP A 88 -0.84 16.24 -0.11
N ASN A 89 -0.07 16.01 -1.17
CA ASN A 89 0.84 16.98 -1.75
C ASN A 89 0.43 17.29 -3.20
N SER A 90 -0.47 18.27 -3.33
CA SER A 90 -0.83 18.93 -4.59
C SER A 90 -1.41 17.99 -5.65
N ASP A 91 -2.22 17.01 -5.25
CA ASP A 91 -2.75 15.93 -6.11
C ASP A 91 -1.67 15.05 -6.78
N LEU A 92 -0.38 15.21 -6.43
CA LEU A 92 0.76 14.50 -7.04
C LEU A 92 1.27 13.32 -6.21
N LEU A 93 1.07 13.34 -4.89
CA LEU A 93 1.62 12.37 -3.96
C LEU A 93 0.77 12.31 -2.69
N TYR A 94 0.15 11.16 -2.43
CA TYR A 94 -0.54 10.89 -1.17
C TYR A 94 0.38 10.17 -0.18
N THR A 95 0.24 10.53 1.09
CA THR A 95 0.97 9.92 2.20
C THR A 95 0.03 9.42 3.27
N VAL A 96 0.50 8.45 4.06
CA VAL A 96 -0.20 7.91 5.22
C VAL A 96 0.75 7.87 6.43
N PRO A 97 0.26 8.22 7.64
CA PRO A 97 1.06 8.07 8.83
C PRO A 97 1.28 6.58 9.16
N VAL A 98 2.55 6.18 9.22
CA VAL A 98 2.99 4.88 9.74
C VAL A 98 3.86 5.12 10.97
N GLU A 99 3.74 4.26 11.96
CA GLU A 99 4.61 4.26 13.15
C GLU A 99 5.53 3.05 13.10
N ILE A 100 6.84 3.25 13.15
CA ILE A 100 7.85 2.17 13.22
C ILE A 100 8.75 2.45 14.42
N GLY A 101 8.85 1.52 15.37
CA GLY A 101 9.73 1.69 16.55
C GLY A 101 9.37 2.87 17.47
N GLY A 102 8.10 3.27 17.51
CA GLY A 102 7.65 4.46 18.24
C GLY A 102 7.87 5.78 17.48
N VAL A 103 8.40 5.73 16.25
CA VAL A 103 8.59 6.90 15.37
C VAL A 103 7.45 6.96 14.36
N VAL A 104 6.56 7.94 14.53
CA VAL A 104 5.51 8.27 13.54
C VAL A 104 6.13 9.08 12.40
N THR A 105 5.87 8.65 11.16
CA THR A 105 6.30 9.35 9.96
C THR A 105 5.30 9.20 8.80
N ALA A 106 5.44 10.03 7.77
CA ALA A 106 4.59 10.02 6.59
C ALA A 106 5.25 9.17 5.48
N ALA A 107 4.65 8.03 5.15
CA ALA A 107 5.08 7.18 4.05
C ALA A 107 4.19 7.42 2.81
N HIS A 108 4.78 7.43 1.62
CA HIS A 108 4.02 7.48 0.37
C HIS A 108 3.23 6.18 0.18
N LEU A 109 1.96 6.30 -0.20
CA LEU A 109 1.03 5.19 -0.28
C LEU A 109 1.01 4.61 -1.70
N ASP A 110 1.54 3.40 -1.88
CA ASP A 110 1.96 2.86 -3.18
C ASP A 110 1.43 1.43 -3.43
N THR A 111 0.37 1.28 -4.24
CA THR A 111 -0.10 -0.03 -4.72
C THR A 111 0.74 -0.59 -5.88
N GLY A 112 1.66 0.18 -6.44
CA GLY A 112 2.67 -0.21 -7.42
C GLY A 112 3.93 -0.86 -6.84
N SER A 113 4.10 -0.93 -5.51
CA SER A 113 5.17 -1.70 -4.85
C SER A 113 4.69 -2.44 -3.60
N SER A 114 5.49 -3.37 -3.07
CA SER A 114 5.11 -4.25 -1.95
C SER A 114 5.85 -3.96 -0.64
N ASP A 115 6.94 -3.21 -0.68
CA ASP A 115 7.89 -3.08 0.42
C ASP A 115 7.60 -1.85 1.30
N LEU A 116 7.72 -2.01 2.62
CA LEU A 116 7.77 -0.90 3.56
C LEU A 116 9.23 -0.48 3.76
N TRP A 117 9.57 0.76 3.40
CA TRP A 117 10.89 1.32 3.67
C TRP A 117 10.81 2.80 4.07
N ILE A 118 11.68 3.19 4.99
CA ILE A 118 11.75 4.55 5.54
C ILE A 118 13.22 4.99 5.54
N THR A 119 13.48 6.23 5.13
CA THR A 119 14.81 6.85 5.24
C THR A 119 15.26 6.91 6.69
N SER A 120 16.49 6.45 6.95
CA SER A 120 17.11 6.49 8.27
C SER A 120 17.93 7.76 8.50
N ASP A 121 18.28 8.06 9.74
CA ASP A 121 19.24 9.12 10.08
C ASP A 121 20.66 8.90 9.50
N ALA A 122 20.99 7.67 9.10
CA ALA A 122 22.17 7.35 8.28
C ALA A 122 22.05 7.81 6.81
N CYS A 123 20.85 8.13 6.32
CA CYS A 123 20.62 8.65 4.97
C CYS A 123 21.09 10.11 4.84
N THR A 124 22.39 10.27 4.55
CA THR A 124 23.10 11.57 4.57
C THR A 124 23.27 12.21 3.18
N ALA A 125 23.10 11.45 2.11
CA ALA A 125 23.21 11.94 0.74
C ALA A 125 22.21 13.08 0.46
N THR A 126 22.57 14.02 -0.42
CA THR A 126 21.69 15.15 -0.80
C THR A 126 20.32 14.69 -1.31
N SER A 127 20.24 13.51 -1.91
CA SER A 127 18.99 12.90 -2.36
C SER A 127 18.09 12.38 -1.23
N CYS A 128 18.65 12.01 -0.07
CA CYS A 128 17.91 11.77 1.18
C CYS A 128 17.39 13.07 1.81
N ASN A 129 18.05 14.21 1.52
CA ASN A 129 17.75 15.53 2.07
C ASN A 129 16.68 16.24 1.22
N GLY A 130 15.54 15.56 1.02
CA GLY A 130 14.34 16.15 0.43
C GLY A 130 13.72 17.24 1.31
N ALA A 131 12.45 17.60 1.07
CA ALA A 131 11.73 18.54 1.93
C ALA A 131 11.83 18.07 3.39
N ALA A 132 12.47 18.86 4.25
CA ALA A 132 13.00 18.45 5.56
C ALA A 132 11.93 18.33 6.66
N THR A 133 10.79 17.75 6.30
CA THR A 133 9.52 17.73 7.05
C THR A 133 9.18 16.37 7.62
N ALA A 134 9.59 15.29 6.96
CA ALA A 134 9.27 13.92 7.38
C ALA A 134 10.29 13.38 8.41
N THR A 135 9.81 12.70 9.44
CA THR A 135 10.66 12.13 10.49
C THR A 135 11.38 10.90 9.97
N ARG A 136 12.71 10.84 10.11
CA ARG A 136 13.52 9.68 9.72
C ARG A 136 13.53 8.61 10.80
N TYR A 137 13.74 7.35 10.41
CA TYR A 137 13.97 6.26 11.35
C TYR A 137 15.34 6.40 12.05
N THR A 138 15.43 6.09 13.33
CA THR A 138 16.66 6.27 14.12
C THR A 138 17.46 4.96 14.19
N MET A 139 18.67 4.93 13.63
CA MET A 139 19.45 3.68 13.57
C MET A 139 19.87 3.14 14.95
N SER A 140 19.85 3.95 16.02
CA SER A 140 20.22 3.50 17.37
C SER A 140 19.26 2.48 18.00
N THR A 141 18.04 2.35 17.48
CA THR A 141 17.04 1.34 17.92
C THR A 141 16.87 0.21 16.89
N PHE A 142 17.65 0.22 15.81
CA PHE A 142 17.50 -0.72 14.71
C PHE A 142 17.86 -2.16 15.11
N ASN A 143 16.89 -3.06 15.02
CA ASN A 143 17.11 -4.49 15.17
C ASN A 143 17.41 -5.10 13.79
N ASP A 144 18.69 -5.15 13.46
CA ASP A 144 19.25 -5.60 12.18
C ASP A 144 18.92 -7.07 11.88
N SER A 145 18.55 -7.37 10.64
CA SER A 145 18.33 -8.74 10.18
C SER A 145 19.60 -9.44 9.69
N GLY A 146 20.68 -8.68 9.46
CA GLY A 146 21.90 -9.09 8.78
C GLY A 146 21.83 -9.01 7.25
N SER A 147 20.66 -8.64 6.69
CA SER A 147 20.40 -8.54 5.25
C SER A 147 20.37 -7.07 4.78
N SER A 148 20.51 -6.86 3.48
CA SER A 148 20.32 -5.54 2.84
C SER A 148 19.55 -5.70 1.54
N VAL A 149 18.87 -4.64 1.11
CA VAL A 149 18.04 -4.64 -0.10
C VAL A 149 18.43 -3.49 -1.03
N VAL A 150 18.26 -3.70 -2.34
CA VAL A 150 18.20 -2.65 -3.35
C VAL A 150 16.86 -2.77 -4.06
N MET A 151 16.02 -1.76 -3.92
CA MET A 151 14.72 -1.64 -4.59
C MET A 151 14.85 -0.67 -5.77
N GLN A 152 14.22 -1.00 -6.89
CA GLN A 152 14.15 -0.17 -8.09
C GLN A 152 12.69 0.20 -8.36
N PHE A 153 12.45 1.45 -8.76
CA PHE A 153 11.12 2.04 -8.97
C PHE A 153 11.09 2.80 -10.29
N GLY A 154 9.90 2.99 -10.86
CA GLY A 154 9.71 3.70 -12.13
C GLY A 154 9.72 2.77 -13.34
N ASP A 155 9.66 3.39 -14.52
CA ASP A 155 9.65 2.71 -15.82
C ASP A 155 11.06 2.62 -16.44
N SER A 156 11.14 2.04 -17.65
CA SER A 156 12.39 1.89 -18.41
C SER A 156 13.07 3.22 -18.82
N ALA A 157 12.43 4.38 -18.60
CA ALA A 157 12.95 5.70 -18.94
C ALA A 157 13.26 6.58 -17.71
N THR A 158 12.65 6.31 -16.55
CA THR A 158 12.64 7.22 -15.38
C THR A 158 13.10 6.59 -14.07
N GLY A 159 13.74 5.41 -14.15
CA GLY A 159 14.12 4.59 -13.01
C GLY A 159 14.80 5.33 -11.84
N THR A 160 14.38 5.01 -10.61
CA THR A 160 14.98 5.45 -9.35
C THR A 160 15.15 4.27 -8.39
N SER A 161 15.82 4.49 -7.26
CA SER A 161 16.27 3.45 -6.35
C SER A 161 16.13 3.82 -4.87
N ALA A 162 16.03 2.81 -4.02
CA ALA A 162 16.23 2.93 -2.58
C ALA A 162 16.96 1.69 -2.06
N SER A 163 17.98 1.89 -1.22
CA SER A 163 18.77 0.81 -0.64
C SER A 163 19.17 1.08 0.81
N GLY A 164 19.39 -0.01 1.54
CA GLY A 164 19.77 0.02 2.94
C GLY A 164 19.65 -1.34 3.61
N PRO A 165 20.02 -1.41 4.91
CA PRO A 165 19.84 -2.60 5.70
C PRO A 165 18.36 -2.94 5.88
N ILE A 166 18.09 -4.20 6.14
CA ILE A 166 16.77 -4.72 6.49
C ILE A 166 16.75 -4.99 7.99
N GLY A 167 15.65 -4.67 8.66
CA GLY A 167 15.50 -4.90 10.09
C GLY A 167 14.07 -5.17 10.49
N PHE A 168 13.87 -5.37 11.78
CA PHE A 168 12.58 -5.70 12.38
C PHE A 168 12.18 -4.67 13.42
N ASP A 169 10.93 -4.23 13.41
CA ASP A 169 10.40 -3.39 14.49
C ASP A 169 8.89 -3.64 14.69
N THR A 170 8.26 -2.98 15.66
CA THR A 170 6.81 -2.89 15.67
C THR A 170 6.37 -1.82 14.67
N ALA A 171 5.58 -2.21 13.68
CA ALA A 171 4.97 -1.30 12.72
C ALA A 171 3.46 -1.18 12.97
N THR A 172 2.94 0.05 12.94
CA THR A 172 1.52 0.36 13.13
C THR A 172 0.99 1.23 11.99
N VAL A 173 -0.16 0.86 11.45
CA VAL A 173 -0.94 1.65 10.48
C VAL A 173 -2.42 1.56 10.83
N ALA A 174 -3.18 2.65 10.68
CA ALA A 174 -4.61 2.71 11.00
C ALA A 174 -4.97 2.23 12.44
N GLY A 175 -4.02 2.30 13.39
CA GLY A 175 -4.19 1.80 14.76
C GLY A 175 -4.09 0.28 14.94
N ILE A 176 -3.64 -0.45 13.92
CA ILE A 176 -3.37 -1.90 13.92
C ILE A 176 -1.86 -2.11 13.93
N ALA A 177 -1.34 -2.85 14.92
CA ALA A 177 0.09 -3.07 15.11
C ALA A 177 0.52 -4.51 14.79
N ILE A 178 1.65 -4.67 14.10
CA ILE A 178 2.37 -5.94 13.91
C ILE A 178 3.75 -5.82 14.54
N GLN A 179 4.07 -6.76 15.44
CA GLN A 179 5.39 -6.91 16.03
C GLN A 179 6.33 -7.64 15.08
N ASN A 180 7.62 -7.29 15.13
CA ASN A 180 8.66 -7.84 14.26
C ASN A 180 8.27 -7.69 12.76
N GLN A 181 7.62 -6.58 12.39
CA GLN A 181 7.44 -6.21 10.99
C GLN A 181 8.80 -6.00 10.35
N VAL A 182 9.02 -6.64 9.20
CA VAL A 182 10.23 -6.40 8.42
C VAL A 182 10.07 -5.11 7.61
N PHE A 183 11.12 -4.31 7.55
CA PHE A 183 11.20 -3.08 6.75
C PHE A 183 12.66 -2.78 6.40
N SER A 184 12.91 -1.84 5.48
CA SER A 184 14.26 -1.34 5.22
C SER A 184 14.45 0.07 5.78
N ALA A 185 15.54 0.26 6.52
CA ALA A 185 15.98 1.55 7.07
C ALA A 185 16.94 2.24 6.08
N VAL A 186 16.38 2.65 4.94
CA VAL A 186 17.08 3.13 3.74
C VAL A 186 18.10 4.22 4.07
N ASN A 187 19.35 4.01 3.66
CA ASN A 187 20.47 4.92 3.86
C ASN A 187 20.95 5.58 2.54
N THR A 188 20.48 5.10 1.39
CA THR A 188 20.77 5.66 0.08
C THR A 188 19.53 5.57 -0.80
N THR A 189 19.08 6.69 -1.36
CA THR A 189 17.95 6.71 -2.32
C THR A 189 18.03 7.95 -3.20
N ASP A 190 17.61 7.83 -4.45
CA ASP A 190 17.34 8.95 -5.36
C ASP A 190 15.85 9.10 -5.72
N ASN A 191 15.00 8.26 -5.14
CA ASN A 191 13.55 8.25 -5.34
C ASN A 191 12.93 9.61 -4.99
N THR A 192 12.12 10.12 -5.91
CA THR A 192 11.58 11.49 -5.87
C THR A 192 10.53 11.69 -4.77
N VAL A 193 9.90 10.63 -4.24
CA VAL A 193 8.93 10.74 -3.13
C VAL A 193 9.52 11.42 -1.90
N VAL A 194 10.82 11.20 -1.65
CA VAL A 194 11.55 11.82 -0.53
C VAL A 194 11.72 13.33 -0.76
N LYS A 195 11.96 13.74 -2.01
CA LYS A 195 12.04 15.17 -2.39
C LYS A 195 10.69 15.87 -2.20
N TYR A 196 9.59 15.16 -2.45
CA TYR A 196 8.22 15.64 -2.22
C TYR A 196 7.69 15.45 -0.79
N GLY A 197 8.55 15.13 0.18
CA GLY A 197 8.24 15.22 1.61
C GLY A 197 7.67 13.95 2.26
N ALA A 198 7.71 12.80 1.58
CA ALA A 198 7.55 11.50 2.25
C ALA A 198 8.87 11.07 2.90
N ALA A 199 8.82 10.34 4.02
CA ALA A 199 10.02 9.72 4.60
C ALA A 199 10.44 8.43 3.86
N GLY A 200 9.57 7.86 3.03
CA GLY A 200 9.78 6.63 2.29
C GLY A 200 8.49 6.14 1.66
N ILE A 201 8.37 4.83 1.39
CA ILE A 201 7.21 4.22 0.74
C ILE A 201 6.61 3.15 1.66
N PHE A 202 5.28 3.10 1.68
CA PHE A 202 4.50 2.00 2.22
C PHE A 202 3.84 1.25 1.06
N GLY A 203 4.51 0.19 0.61
CA GLY A 203 4.02 -0.69 -0.44
C GLY A 203 2.78 -1.49 -0.01
N LEU A 204 1.78 -1.53 -0.91
CA LEU A 204 0.47 -2.16 -0.73
C LEU A 204 0.20 -3.31 -1.73
N SER A 205 1.16 -3.63 -2.59
CA SER A 205 1.12 -4.78 -3.50
C SER A 205 1.43 -6.10 -2.77
N PHE A 206 1.38 -7.19 -3.53
CA PHE A 206 1.41 -8.56 -3.03
C PHE A 206 2.79 -9.02 -2.54
N PRO A 207 2.88 -10.01 -1.63
CA PRO A 207 4.14 -10.55 -1.11
C PRO A 207 5.15 -10.99 -2.18
N SER A 208 4.66 -11.59 -3.26
CA SER A 208 5.40 -11.98 -4.47
C SER A 208 6.21 -10.84 -5.12
N GLY A 209 5.84 -9.58 -4.89
CA GLY A 209 6.57 -8.38 -5.33
C GLY A 209 7.55 -7.80 -4.31
N SER A 210 7.65 -8.35 -3.10
CA SER A 210 8.48 -7.82 -2.02
C SER A 210 9.95 -8.17 -2.19
N LYS A 211 10.79 -7.15 -2.42
CA LYS A 211 12.25 -7.27 -2.47
C LYS A 211 12.86 -7.44 -1.08
N ILE A 212 12.20 -6.96 -0.03
CA ILE A 212 12.62 -7.18 1.34
C ILE A 212 12.43 -8.66 1.74
N GLN A 213 11.27 -9.24 1.41
CA GLN A 213 11.00 -10.67 1.64
C GLN A 213 11.96 -11.55 0.82
N GLU A 214 12.14 -11.23 -0.47
CA GLU A 214 13.08 -11.92 -1.36
C GLU A 214 14.51 -11.92 -0.81
N ALA A 215 15.01 -10.77 -0.36
CA ALA A 215 16.37 -10.65 0.18
C ALA A 215 16.56 -11.49 1.45
N ILE A 216 15.67 -11.37 2.45
CA ILE A 216 15.78 -12.17 3.69
C ILE A 216 15.72 -13.67 3.41
N VAL A 217 14.78 -14.12 2.56
CA VAL A 217 14.63 -15.54 2.27
C VAL A 217 15.85 -16.04 1.50
N THR A 218 16.38 -15.26 0.56
CA THR A 218 17.57 -15.62 -0.20
C THR A 218 18.80 -15.74 0.69
N ASP A 219 19.02 -14.80 1.61
CA ASP A 219 20.15 -14.82 2.54
C ASP A 219 20.08 -15.99 3.55
N ARG A 220 18.87 -16.43 3.93
CA ARG A 220 18.66 -17.47 4.95
C ARG A 220 18.55 -18.88 4.40
N SER A 221 17.93 -19.03 3.23
CA SER A 221 17.58 -20.33 2.64
C SER A 221 18.26 -20.62 1.29
N GLY A 222 18.79 -19.60 0.61
CA GLY A 222 19.25 -19.68 -0.78
C GLY A 222 18.19 -19.19 -1.79
N SER A 223 18.55 -19.23 -3.07
CA SER A 223 17.80 -18.60 -4.17
C SER A 223 16.30 -18.94 -4.20
N LEU A 224 15.44 -17.93 -4.41
CA LEU A 224 13.99 -18.10 -4.56
C LEU A 224 13.58 -19.14 -5.62
N ALA A 225 14.38 -19.30 -6.67
CA ALA A 225 14.14 -20.28 -7.73
C ALA A 225 14.12 -21.73 -7.22
N GLU A 226 14.77 -21.99 -6.08
CA GLU A 226 14.84 -23.28 -5.39
C GLU A 226 14.05 -23.28 -4.06
N LYS A 227 13.72 -22.08 -3.53
CA LYS A 227 13.23 -21.84 -2.17
C LYS A 227 11.87 -21.14 -2.12
N THR A 228 11.04 -21.40 -3.12
CA THR A 228 9.65 -20.92 -3.19
C THR A 228 8.84 -21.34 -1.95
N ASP A 229 9.04 -22.55 -1.44
CA ASP A 229 8.36 -23.06 -0.24
C ASP A 229 8.70 -22.21 1.01
N ASP A 230 9.98 -21.91 1.22
CA ASP A 230 10.46 -21.05 2.31
C ASP A 230 9.97 -19.61 2.15
N PHE A 231 9.85 -19.12 0.91
CA PHE A 231 9.29 -17.80 0.63
C PHE A 231 7.81 -17.72 0.99
N VAL A 232 6.99 -18.63 0.46
CA VAL A 232 5.54 -18.65 0.69
C VAL A 232 5.25 -18.87 2.18
N THR A 233 5.85 -19.88 2.79
CA THR A 233 5.67 -20.16 4.22
C THR A 233 6.26 -19.06 5.10
N GLY A 234 7.35 -18.41 4.69
CA GLY A 234 7.95 -17.27 5.40
C GLY A 234 7.14 -15.98 5.37
N THR A 235 6.08 -15.88 4.55
CA THR A 235 5.31 -14.63 4.37
C THR A 235 4.72 -14.09 5.67
N TYR A 236 4.29 -14.93 6.61
CA TYR A 236 3.76 -14.45 7.91
C TYR A 236 4.81 -13.74 8.78
N GLN A 237 6.11 -13.98 8.52
CA GLN A 237 7.25 -13.46 9.27
C GLN A 237 8.05 -12.41 8.51
N TYR A 238 8.10 -12.48 7.18
CA TYR A 238 8.92 -11.60 6.33
C TYR A 238 8.14 -10.88 5.22
N GLY A 239 6.81 -11.03 5.16
CA GLY A 239 5.99 -10.36 4.17
C GLY A 239 5.67 -8.88 4.45
N PRO A 240 5.05 -8.19 3.48
CA PRO A 240 4.51 -6.84 3.62
C PRO A 240 3.56 -6.68 4.81
N LEU A 241 3.48 -5.47 5.36
CA LEU A 241 2.71 -5.21 6.59
C LEU A 241 1.22 -5.57 6.47
N LEU A 242 0.51 -5.11 5.42
CA LEU A 242 -0.92 -5.47 5.28
C LEU A 242 -1.12 -6.97 5.00
N ALA A 243 -0.20 -7.61 4.27
CA ALA A 243 -0.22 -9.06 4.07
C ALA A 243 -0.12 -9.81 5.40
N ARG A 244 0.82 -9.42 6.26
CA ARG A 244 0.99 -10.01 7.60
C ARG A 244 -0.19 -9.71 8.54
N ILE A 245 -0.79 -8.51 8.46
CA ILE A 245 -2.04 -8.21 9.17
C ILE A 245 -3.15 -9.16 8.72
N ALA A 246 -3.36 -9.34 7.41
CA ALA A 246 -4.39 -10.25 6.88
C ALA A 246 -4.15 -11.71 7.31
N MET A 247 -2.90 -12.18 7.25
CA MET A 247 -2.53 -13.55 7.66
C MET A 247 -2.77 -13.87 9.14
N THR A 248 -2.97 -12.87 10.01
CA THR A 248 -3.39 -13.13 11.41
C THR A 248 -4.83 -13.63 11.55
N ASN A 249 -5.63 -13.51 10.46
CA ASN A 249 -7.06 -13.79 10.41
C ASN A 249 -7.84 -13.08 11.54
N ALA A 250 -7.43 -11.85 11.85
CA ALA A 250 -8.05 -11.00 12.87
C ALA A 250 -8.84 -9.82 12.28
N LEU A 251 -8.66 -9.49 11.00
CA LEU A 251 -9.42 -8.43 10.33
C LEU A 251 -10.91 -8.78 10.24
N ASP A 252 -11.78 -7.76 10.37
CA ASP A 252 -13.24 -7.93 10.19
C ASP A 252 -13.56 -8.30 8.73
N MET A 253 -12.95 -7.59 7.78
CA MET A 253 -12.87 -7.96 6.37
C MET A 253 -11.41 -7.99 5.92
N PRO A 254 -10.92 -9.01 5.20
CA PRO A 254 -9.52 -9.10 4.76
C PRO A 254 -9.25 -8.16 3.58
N MET A 255 -9.35 -6.85 3.80
CA MET A 255 -9.23 -5.83 2.77
C MET A 255 -8.69 -4.51 3.34
N PHE A 256 -8.25 -3.65 2.44
CA PHE A 256 -8.10 -2.22 2.68
C PHE A 256 -8.91 -1.43 1.64
N ALA A 257 -9.21 -0.17 1.94
CA ALA A 257 -9.75 0.75 0.97
C ALA A 257 -9.07 2.12 1.07
N ILE A 258 -8.84 2.75 -0.08
CA ILE A 258 -8.16 4.05 -0.19
C ILE A 258 -9.12 5.02 -0.86
N GLU A 259 -9.45 6.09 -0.16
CA GLU A 259 -10.25 7.20 -0.66
C GLU A 259 -9.32 8.40 -0.89
N LEU A 260 -9.15 8.82 -2.14
CA LEU A 260 -8.31 9.97 -2.50
C LEU A 260 -9.19 11.19 -2.78
N GLN A 261 -8.95 12.30 -2.06
CA GLN A 261 -9.58 13.59 -2.34
C GLN A 261 -8.86 14.27 -3.51
N ARG A 262 -9.63 14.91 -4.41
CA ARG A 262 -9.15 15.58 -5.64
C ARG A 262 -9.70 17.01 -5.79
N ALA A 263 -10.06 17.66 -4.69
CA ALA A 263 -10.73 18.95 -4.68
C ALA A 263 -9.75 20.11 -4.45
N THR A 264 -9.69 21.06 -5.38
CA THR A 264 -8.81 22.25 -5.30
C THR A 264 -9.20 23.27 -4.23
N ILE A 265 -10.37 23.13 -3.61
CA ILE A 265 -10.83 23.93 -2.47
C ILE A 265 -11.31 22.97 -1.38
N ASP A 266 -10.47 22.74 -0.38
CA ASP A 266 -10.89 22.00 0.81
C ASP A 266 -11.74 22.90 1.73
N VAL A 267 -13.01 22.51 1.90
CA VAL A 267 -13.97 23.14 2.82
C VAL A 267 -14.26 22.23 4.03
N GLY A 268 -13.59 21.06 4.13
CA GLY A 268 -13.93 19.97 5.05
C GLY A 268 -12.79 19.40 5.89
N GLY A 269 -11.52 19.62 5.53
CA GLY A 269 -10.35 19.23 6.32
C GLY A 269 -9.95 17.76 6.20
N GLN A 270 -10.26 17.07 5.09
CA GLN A 270 -9.95 15.64 4.90
C GLN A 270 -9.37 15.38 3.49
N ASP A 271 -8.06 15.11 3.42
CA ASP A 271 -7.30 14.87 2.18
C ASP A 271 -7.49 13.44 1.61
N GLY A 272 -8.35 12.64 2.24
CA GLY A 272 -8.58 11.23 1.95
C GLY A 272 -8.48 10.34 3.19
N VAL A 273 -8.81 9.05 3.04
CA VAL A 273 -8.73 8.05 4.12
C VAL A 273 -8.16 6.71 3.59
N LEU A 274 -7.33 6.07 4.40
CA LEU A 274 -7.04 4.63 4.30
C LEU A 274 -7.82 3.91 5.39
N THR A 275 -8.68 2.96 5.01
CA THR A 275 -9.26 1.99 5.92
C THR A 275 -8.57 0.63 5.79
N VAL A 276 -8.42 -0.08 6.91
CA VAL A 276 -7.91 -1.46 6.96
C VAL A 276 -8.90 -2.28 7.78
N GLY A 277 -9.34 -3.42 7.24
CA GLY A 277 -10.35 -4.25 7.90
C GLY A 277 -11.81 -3.83 7.67
N THR A 278 -12.07 -2.69 7.02
CA THR A 278 -13.42 -2.13 6.82
C THR A 278 -13.51 -1.34 5.51
N LEU A 279 -14.72 -1.13 4.99
CA LEU A 279 -15.01 -0.09 4.00
C LEU A 279 -15.08 1.30 4.68
N PRO A 280 -14.92 2.42 3.93
CA PRO A 280 -15.11 3.78 4.43
C PRO A 280 -16.56 4.07 4.85
N GLU A 281 -16.76 5.13 5.64
CA GLU A 281 -18.09 5.54 6.09
C GLU A 281 -19.00 5.92 4.90
N GLY A 282 -20.19 5.33 4.82
CA GLY A 282 -21.15 5.58 3.75
C GLY A 282 -20.92 4.77 2.47
N VAL A 283 -19.90 3.91 2.42
CA VAL A 283 -19.65 2.98 1.31
C VAL A 283 -20.13 1.58 1.69
N ASP A 284 -20.82 0.90 0.77
CA ASP A 284 -21.16 -0.52 0.89
C ASP A 284 -20.99 -1.27 -0.44
N ASN A 285 -21.03 -2.61 -0.39
CA ASN A 285 -20.79 -3.47 -1.55
C ASN A 285 -21.75 -3.25 -2.73
N SER A 286 -22.93 -2.65 -2.53
CA SER A 286 -23.87 -2.32 -3.62
C SER A 286 -23.42 -1.11 -4.45
N SER A 287 -22.53 -0.29 -3.90
CA SER A 287 -21.88 0.83 -4.59
C SER A 287 -20.56 0.45 -5.31
N LEU A 288 -20.12 -0.81 -5.20
CA LEU A 288 -18.81 -1.26 -5.68
C LEU A 288 -18.94 -2.25 -6.85
N THR A 289 -18.11 -2.05 -7.87
CA THR A 289 -17.84 -3.05 -8.91
C THR A 289 -16.58 -3.82 -8.54
N TRP A 290 -16.71 -5.12 -8.31
CA TRP A 290 -15.58 -6.00 -8.00
C TRP A 290 -15.08 -6.69 -9.27
N VAL A 291 -13.77 -6.59 -9.50
CA VAL A 291 -13.06 -7.25 -10.61
C VAL A 291 -11.98 -8.19 -10.06
N PRO A 292 -11.69 -9.32 -10.71
CA PRO A 292 -10.62 -10.22 -10.28
C PRO A 292 -9.26 -9.57 -10.53
N VAL A 293 -8.34 -9.73 -9.58
CA VAL A 293 -6.92 -9.38 -9.78
C VAL A 293 -6.26 -10.47 -10.63
N ARG A 294 -5.47 -10.06 -11.61
CA ARG A 294 -4.71 -10.97 -12.48
C ARG A 294 -3.66 -11.74 -11.68
N LEU A 295 -3.57 -13.05 -11.97
CA LEU A 295 -2.54 -13.94 -11.45
C LEU A 295 -1.44 -14.07 -12.49
N TYR A 296 -0.19 -14.17 -12.04
CA TYR A 296 0.99 -14.15 -12.91
C TYR A 296 1.68 -15.50 -12.89
N LYS A 297 1.85 -16.12 -14.06
CA LYS A 297 2.64 -17.34 -14.19
C LYS A 297 4.14 -17.04 -14.20
N PRO A 298 5.02 -18.03 -13.95
CA PRO A 298 6.47 -17.82 -13.93
C PRO A 298 7.07 -17.32 -15.25
N ASP A 299 6.47 -17.66 -16.39
CA ASP A 299 6.83 -17.15 -17.72
C ASP A 299 6.43 -15.69 -17.96
N GLU A 300 5.51 -15.16 -17.13
CA GLU A 300 5.10 -13.75 -17.06
C GLU A 300 5.82 -12.99 -15.93
N GLY A 301 6.86 -13.59 -15.32
CA GLY A 301 7.60 -13.02 -14.19
C GLY A 301 6.95 -13.23 -12.82
N GLY A 302 5.90 -14.04 -12.73
CA GLY A 302 5.24 -14.40 -11.47
C GLY A 302 6.07 -15.35 -10.59
N LEU A 303 5.65 -15.49 -9.33
CA LEU A 303 6.24 -16.45 -8.40
C LEU A 303 5.97 -17.89 -8.88
N ARG A 304 6.96 -18.78 -8.73
CA ARG A 304 6.76 -20.23 -8.94
C ARG A 304 5.73 -20.77 -7.93
N ALA A 305 5.08 -21.87 -8.27
CA ALA A 305 4.26 -22.61 -7.31
C ALA A 305 5.18 -23.34 -6.30
N PRO A 306 4.85 -23.35 -5.00
CA PRO A 306 5.59 -24.13 -4.00
C PRO A 306 5.30 -25.63 -4.15
N THR A 307 6.20 -26.49 -3.69
CA THR A 307 6.09 -27.96 -3.89
C THR A 307 4.85 -28.56 -3.20
N PHE A 308 4.39 -27.94 -2.10
CA PHE A 308 3.19 -28.34 -1.38
C PHE A 308 1.87 -27.87 -2.01
N ALA A 309 1.91 -26.96 -2.99
CA ALA A 309 0.74 -26.46 -3.71
C ALA A 309 1.08 -26.15 -5.19
N PRO A 310 1.38 -27.19 -5.99
CA PRO A 310 1.99 -27.03 -7.32
C PRO A 310 1.09 -26.36 -8.38
N ASP A 311 -0.21 -26.26 -8.12
CA ASP A 311 -1.20 -25.62 -9.00
C ASP A 311 -1.48 -24.14 -8.62
N GLU A 312 -0.86 -23.61 -7.56
CA GLU A 312 -1.08 -22.22 -7.14
C GLU A 312 -0.35 -21.21 -8.04
N VAL A 313 -1.09 -20.16 -8.42
CA VAL A 313 -0.58 -19.00 -9.17
C VAL A 313 -0.91 -17.76 -8.36
N TYR A 314 0.07 -16.87 -8.18
CA TYR A 314 -0.05 -15.74 -7.27
C TYR A 314 -0.29 -14.42 -8.01
N PRO A 315 -1.04 -13.48 -7.42
CA PRO A 315 -1.02 -12.09 -7.89
C PRO A 315 0.37 -11.49 -7.65
N PHE A 316 0.81 -10.58 -8.51
CA PHE A 316 2.09 -9.87 -8.40
C PHE A 316 1.88 -8.36 -8.20
N ARG A 317 0.91 -7.80 -8.93
CA ARG A 317 0.45 -6.41 -8.85
C ARG A 317 -1.07 -6.35 -8.71
N TRP A 318 -1.59 -5.17 -8.35
CA TRP A 318 -3.01 -4.84 -8.52
C TRP A 318 -3.36 -4.58 -9.99
N GLU A 319 -3.11 -5.57 -10.84
CA GLU A 319 -3.49 -5.55 -12.25
C GLU A 319 -4.86 -6.21 -12.44
N ILE A 320 -5.70 -5.59 -13.26
CA ILE A 320 -7.05 -6.05 -13.60
C ILE A 320 -7.20 -6.08 -15.13
N ASP A 321 -7.99 -7.02 -15.65
CA ASP A 321 -8.37 -7.00 -17.07
C ASP A 321 -9.46 -5.92 -17.30
N ILE A 322 -9.41 -5.26 -18.46
CA ILE A 322 -10.37 -4.22 -18.87
C ILE A 322 -10.87 -4.43 -20.32
N ASP A 323 -12.12 -4.08 -20.61
CA ASP A 323 -12.72 -4.23 -21.96
C ASP A 323 -12.12 -3.27 -23.01
N GLY A 324 -11.50 -2.18 -22.54
CA GLY A 324 -10.81 -1.18 -23.35
C GLY A 324 -10.92 0.22 -22.76
N VAL A 325 -10.18 1.16 -23.38
CA VAL A 325 -10.23 2.58 -23.05
C VAL A 325 -11.26 3.27 -23.93
N PHE A 326 -12.05 4.19 -23.35
CA PHE A 326 -13.07 4.96 -24.07
C PHE A 326 -12.87 6.45 -23.84
N LEU A 327 -13.03 7.25 -24.89
CA LEU A 327 -13.05 8.71 -24.86
C LEU A 327 -14.35 9.20 -25.50
N ASP A 328 -15.11 10.03 -24.79
CA ASP A 328 -16.44 10.52 -25.20
C ASP A 328 -17.38 9.41 -25.71
N GLY A 329 -17.35 8.25 -25.03
CA GLY A 329 -18.14 7.07 -25.37
C GLY A 329 -17.63 6.27 -26.58
N LYS A 330 -16.58 6.74 -27.28
CA LYS A 330 -15.93 6.03 -28.38
C LYS A 330 -14.75 5.22 -27.86
N ARG A 331 -14.69 3.93 -28.22
CA ARG A 331 -13.54 3.08 -27.88
C ARG A 331 -12.28 3.57 -28.60
N VAL A 332 -11.19 3.72 -27.85
CA VAL A 332 -9.84 3.98 -28.36
C VAL A 332 -9.31 2.68 -28.98
N ALA A 333 -8.44 2.79 -29.99
CA ALA A 333 -7.78 1.63 -30.58
C ALA A 333 -6.78 1.01 -29.58
N ASP A 334 -6.69 -0.31 -29.58
CA ASP A 334 -5.78 -1.04 -28.70
C ASP A 334 -4.32 -0.88 -29.14
N SER A 335 -3.40 -1.08 -28.20
CA SER A 335 -1.96 -1.00 -28.45
C SER A 335 -1.53 -2.00 -29.51
N THR A 336 -0.85 -1.50 -30.54
CA THR A 336 -0.12 -2.28 -31.53
C THR A 336 1.34 -2.50 -31.14
N VAL A 337 1.84 -1.77 -30.12
CA VAL A 337 3.15 -2.02 -29.51
C VAL A 337 3.17 -3.42 -28.88
N PRO A 338 4.08 -4.32 -29.28
CA PRO A 338 4.17 -5.66 -28.70
C PRO A 338 4.51 -5.59 -27.21
N ALA A 339 3.70 -6.23 -26.38
CA ALA A 339 4.01 -6.39 -24.96
C ALA A 339 5.12 -7.45 -24.80
N ASN A 340 6.16 -7.12 -24.02
CA ASN A 340 7.26 -8.05 -23.72
C ASN A 340 6.98 -8.73 -22.38
N GLY A 341 6.91 -10.07 -22.36
CA GLY A 341 6.60 -10.85 -21.15
C GLY A 341 5.13 -10.84 -20.71
N VAL A 342 4.20 -10.40 -21.56
CA VAL A 342 2.75 -10.37 -21.29
C VAL A 342 1.99 -10.96 -22.49
N SER A 343 0.92 -11.72 -22.24
CA SER A 343 0.09 -12.27 -23.31
C SER A 343 -0.53 -11.15 -24.17
N PRO A 344 -0.48 -11.24 -25.52
CA PRO A 344 -1.11 -10.25 -26.41
C PRO A 344 -2.65 -10.36 -26.47
N SER A 345 -3.26 -11.25 -25.67
CA SER A 345 -4.67 -11.65 -25.80
C SER A 345 -5.66 -10.84 -24.94
N GLY A 346 -5.26 -9.69 -24.39
CA GLY A 346 -6.11 -8.89 -23.52
C GLY A 346 -5.54 -7.50 -23.26
N ILE A 347 -6.37 -6.64 -22.66
CA ILE A 347 -5.98 -5.31 -22.18
C ILE A 347 -6.13 -5.34 -20.67
N SER A 348 -5.13 -4.82 -19.97
CA SER A 348 -5.12 -4.74 -18.52
C SER A 348 -4.80 -3.33 -18.06
N ALA A 349 -5.16 -3.03 -16.82
CA ALA A 349 -4.82 -1.80 -16.12
C ALA A 349 -4.16 -2.12 -14.78
N LEU A 350 -3.06 -1.45 -14.49
CA LEU A 350 -2.44 -1.46 -13.17
C LEU A 350 -3.07 -0.37 -12.30
N ILE A 351 -3.60 -0.75 -11.14
CA ILE A 351 -4.09 0.18 -10.13
C ILE A 351 -2.90 0.61 -9.25
N ASP A 352 -2.32 1.76 -9.55
CA ASP A 352 -1.10 2.28 -8.93
C ASP A 352 -1.32 3.67 -8.30
N THR A 353 -1.49 3.71 -6.98
CA THR A 353 -1.56 4.98 -6.21
C THR A 353 -0.20 5.66 -6.06
N GLY A 354 0.90 4.95 -6.35
CA GLY A 354 2.26 5.48 -6.37
C GLY A 354 2.56 6.37 -7.58
N ASN A 355 1.63 6.45 -8.54
CA ASN A 355 1.80 7.17 -9.80
C ASN A 355 0.61 8.09 -10.10
N SER A 356 0.83 9.40 -10.07
CA SER A 356 -0.21 10.44 -10.17
C SER A 356 -0.76 10.73 -11.57
N LEU A 357 -0.23 10.08 -12.61
CA LEU A 357 -0.67 10.27 -14.01
C LEU A 357 -1.19 8.95 -14.58
N LEU A 358 -2.28 8.99 -15.35
CA LEU A 358 -2.61 7.84 -16.22
C LEU A 358 -1.49 7.65 -17.24
N ARG A 359 -1.02 6.40 -17.36
CA ARG A 359 0.01 5.97 -18.31
C ARG A 359 -0.55 4.85 -19.17
N GLY A 360 -0.02 4.71 -20.37
CA GLY A 360 -0.37 3.64 -21.30
C GLY A 360 0.63 3.55 -22.44
N PRO A 361 0.45 2.56 -23.36
CA PRO A 361 1.27 2.42 -24.55
C PRO A 361 1.29 3.69 -25.40
N SER A 362 2.45 4.04 -25.96
CA SER A 362 2.66 5.35 -26.57
C SER A 362 1.78 5.59 -27.80
N ASP A 363 1.43 4.56 -28.56
CA ASP A 363 0.48 4.65 -29.68
C ASP A 363 -0.95 4.94 -29.21
N VAL A 364 -1.44 4.24 -28.18
CA VAL A 364 -2.73 4.51 -27.53
C VAL A 364 -2.76 5.94 -26.97
N VAL A 365 -1.73 6.32 -26.21
CA VAL A 365 -1.63 7.65 -25.59
C VAL A 365 -1.45 8.77 -26.61
N ASN A 366 -0.81 8.53 -27.76
CA ASN A 366 -0.71 9.52 -28.85
C ASN A 366 -2.01 9.66 -29.66
N ASN A 367 -2.85 8.62 -29.72
CA ASN A 367 -4.12 8.67 -30.44
C ASN A 367 -5.18 9.54 -29.71
N ILE A 368 -5.21 9.55 -28.38
CA ILE A 368 -6.12 10.40 -27.57
C ILE A 368 -5.97 11.92 -27.86
N PRO A 369 -4.74 12.48 -27.93
CA PRO A 369 -4.39 13.81 -28.45
C PRO A 369 -4.72 14.09 -29.91
N SER A 370 -5.07 13.09 -30.73
CA SER A 370 -5.54 13.36 -32.09
C SER A 370 -7.04 13.73 -32.12
N SER A 371 -7.78 13.35 -31.07
CA SER A 371 -9.20 13.62 -30.86
C SER A 371 -9.48 14.81 -29.93
N LEU A 372 -8.49 15.27 -29.17
CA LEU A 372 -8.52 16.46 -28.32
C LEU A 372 -7.48 17.45 -28.86
N ALA A 373 -7.75 18.75 -28.90
CA ALA A 373 -6.84 19.73 -29.50
C ALA A 373 -5.58 20.03 -28.64
N LEU A 374 -4.71 19.03 -28.47
CA LEU A 374 -3.54 19.06 -27.59
C LEU A 374 -2.25 19.38 -28.37
N ILE A 375 -1.29 20.02 -27.70
CA ILE A 375 0.06 20.24 -28.24
C ILE A 375 1.00 19.19 -27.62
N PRO A 376 1.72 18.39 -28.43
CA PRO A 376 2.77 17.51 -27.93
C PRO A 376 4.01 18.30 -27.50
N ASP A 377 4.61 17.93 -26.38
CA ASP A 377 6.01 18.27 -26.07
C ASP A 377 6.94 17.13 -26.49
N ASN A 378 8.21 17.42 -26.72
CA ASN A 378 9.28 16.48 -27.11
C ASN A 378 9.59 15.41 -26.04
N ALA A 379 8.83 15.36 -24.94
CA ALA A 379 9.06 14.54 -23.74
C ALA A 379 7.84 13.65 -23.37
N THR A 380 7.09 13.17 -24.36
CA THR A 380 5.97 12.20 -24.22
C THR A 380 4.90 12.55 -23.18
N ARG A 381 4.68 13.86 -22.94
CA ARG A 381 3.62 14.40 -22.10
C ARG A 381 2.71 15.31 -22.92
N PHE A 382 1.43 15.33 -22.55
CA PHE A 382 0.40 16.14 -23.19
C PHE A 382 -0.19 17.13 -22.19
N PHE A 383 -0.36 18.37 -22.63
CA PHE A 383 -0.92 19.46 -21.83
C PHE A 383 -2.22 19.96 -22.45
N PHE A 384 -3.19 20.31 -21.60
CA PHE A 384 -4.38 21.06 -21.98
C PHE A 384 -4.11 22.56 -21.81
N TYR A 385 -4.70 23.39 -22.67
CA TYR A 385 -4.95 24.78 -22.30
C TYR A 385 -6.13 24.83 -21.32
N CYS A 386 -5.98 25.61 -20.25
CA CYS A 386 -7.05 25.96 -19.32
C CYS A 386 -7.90 27.12 -19.86
#